data_AF-A0A382H8V4-F1
#
_entry.id   AF-A0A382H8V4-F1
#
_cell.length_a   1.000
_cell.length_b   1.000
_cell.length_c   1.000
_cell.angle_alpha   90.00
_cell.angle_beta   90.00
_cell.angle_gamma   90.00
#
_symmetry.space_group_name_H-M   'P 1'
#
loop_
_entity.id
_entity.type
_entity.pdbx_description
1 polymer ?
#
loop_
_entity_poly.entity_id
_entity_poly.type
_entity_poly.pdbx_seq_one_letter_code
_entity_poly.pdbx_strand_id
1 'polypeptide(L)'
;MVYLSSMIYDVQNGNSKFVEDDPVKPASIYLLSKYVSEELGRLYSDLHGVPVVVRRLFNVYGPGQSHRFLIPHILSQVVTGFSIRLRNLYTKRDYVFIDDVVKAI
;
A
#
# COMPACT_ATOMS: atom_id res chain seq x y z
N MET A 1 7.32 -18.15 -1.70
CA MET A 1 6.28 -17.29 -2.32
C MET A 1 6.36 -15.90 -1.70
N VAL A 2 6.37 -14.84 -2.51
CA VAL A 2 6.30 -13.46 -2.02
C VAL A 2 4.86 -12.97 -2.18
N TYR A 3 4.25 -12.50 -1.08
CA TYR A 3 2.91 -11.94 -1.07
C TYR A 3 2.97 -10.41 -0.85
N LEU A 4 2.44 -9.66 -1.81
CA LEU A 4 2.35 -8.20 -1.75
C LEU A 4 1.03 -7.78 -1.09
N SER A 5 1.16 -7.29 0.13
CA SER A 5 0.05 -6.79 0.93
C SER A 5 -0.07 -5.27 0.84
N SER A 6 -0.57 -4.61 1.89
CA SER A 6 -0.78 -3.17 1.96
C SER A 6 -0.59 -2.67 3.40
N MET A 7 -0.63 -1.35 3.58
CA MET A 7 -0.65 -0.72 4.91
C MET A 7 -1.93 -1.08 5.68
N ILE A 8 -1.85 -2.10 6.55
CA ILE A 8 -2.98 -2.61 7.35
C ILE A 8 -2.92 -2.21 8.84
N TYR A 9 -1.93 -1.40 9.23
CA TYR A 9 -1.67 -0.99 10.61
C TYR A 9 -2.71 -0.02 11.18
N ASP A 10 -2.75 0.11 12.52
CA ASP A 10 -3.56 1.12 13.20
C ASP A 10 -3.00 2.54 13.04
N VAL A 11 -3.57 3.29 12.10
CA VAL A 11 -3.18 4.68 11.80
C VAL A 11 -3.68 5.69 12.86
N GLN A 12 -4.60 5.28 13.76
CA GLN A 12 -5.22 6.20 14.73
C GLN A 12 -4.36 6.44 15.98
N ASN A 13 -3.27 5.69 16.16
CA ASN A 13 -2.38 5.85 17.31
C ASN A 13 -1.41 7.04 17.20
N GLY A 14 -1.56 7.91 16.20
CA GLY A 14 -0.72 9.10 16.01
C GLY A 14 0.71 8.81 15.54
N ASN A 15 1.07 7.53 15.37
CA ASN A 15 2.35 7.12 14.81
C ASN A 15 2.36 7.31 13.28
N SER A 16 3.46 7.86 12.76
CA SER A 16 3.65 8.09 11.31
C SER A 16 4.67 7.12 10.70
N LYS A 17 5.34 6.31 11.52
CA LYS A 17 6.36 5.34 11.09
C LYS A 17 5.97 3.97 11.61
N PHE A 18 5.67 3.05 10.68
CA PHE A 18 5.25 1.71 11.03
C PHE A 18 6.41 0.72 10.97
N VAL A 19 6.39 -0.24 11.88
CA VAL A 19 7.25 -1.43 11.89
C VAL A 19 6.40 -2.69 11.78
N GLU A 20 7.00 -3.81 11.40
CA GLU A 20 6.30 -5.06 11.07
C GLU A 20 5.44 -5.62 12.22
N ASP A 21 5.89 -5.37 13.46
CA ASP A 21 5.23 -5.81 14.69
C ASP A 21 4.12 -4.87 15.18
N ASP A 22 3.90 -3.73 14.50
CA ASP A 22 2.84 -2.80 14.89
C ASP A 22 1.44 -3.45 14.79
N PRO A 23 0.50 -3.06 15.67
CA PRO A 23 -0.85 -3.60 15.65
C PRO A 23 -1.55 -3.42 14.29
N VAL A 24 -2.15 -4.51 13.82
CA VAL A 24 -2.95 -4.54 12.60
C VAL A 24 -4.40 -4.14 12.90
N LYS A 25 -4.93 -3.18 12.16
CA LYS A 25 -6.32 -2.72 12.26
C LYS A 25 -6.85 -2.26 10.90
N PRO A 26 -7.32 -3.21 10.07
CA PRO A 26 -7.77 -2.90 8.72
C PRO A 26 -8.97 -1.96 8.72
N ALA A 27 -8.82 -0.76 8.14
CA ALA A 27 -9.86 0.28 8.13
C ALA A 27 -10.89 0.14 7.00
N SER A 28 -10.80 -0.92 6.17
CA SER A 28 -11.74 -1.18 5.07
C SER A 28 -11.78 -2.65 4.71
N ILE A 29 -12.83 -3.08 4.00
CA ILE A 29 -12.97 -4.46 3.49
C ILE A 29 -11.78 -4.84 2.60
N TYR A 30 -11.27 -3.89 1.79
CA TYR A 30 -10.07 -4.10 0.98
C TYR A 30 -8.83 -4.39 1.83
N LEU A 31 -8.61 -3.63 2.91
CA LEU A 31 -7.48 -3.87 3.81
C LEU A 31 -7.66 -5.17 4.60
N LEU A 32 -8.90 -5.50 4.97
CA LEU A 32 -9.20 -6.75 5.67
C LEU A 32 -8.92 -7.96 4.78
N SER A 33 -9.29 -7.92 3.50
CA SER A 33 -9.00 -9.03 2.58
C SER A 33 -7.50 -9.23 2.38
N LYS A 34 -6.72 -8.14 2.36
CA LYS A 34 -5.26 -8.19 2.34
C LYS A 34 -4.70 -8.87 3.58
N TYR A 35 -5.16 -8.49 4.76
CA TYR A 35 -4.74 -9.11 6.03
C TYR A 35 -5.11 -10.60 6.11
N VAL A 36 -6.35 -10.96 5.77
CA VAL A 36 -6.77 -12.38 5.74
C VAL A 36 -5.88 -13.20 4.82
N SER A 37 -5.46 -12.65 3.68
CA SER A 37 -4.55 -13.33 2.76
C SER A 37 -3.13 -13.48 3.33
N GLU A 38 -2.65 -12.54 4.17
CA GLU A 38 -1.38 -12.72 4.90
C GLU A 38 -1.47 -13.91 5.86
N GLU A 39 -2.55 -13.98 6.63
CA GLU A 39 -2.76 -15.05 7.62
C GLU A 39 -2.96 -16.41 6.95
N LEU A 40 -3.66 -16.46 5.81
CA LEU A 40 -3.77 -17.67 5.00
C LEU A 40 -2.39 -18.15 4.52
N GLY A 41 -1.55 -17.24 4.04
CA GLY A 41 -0.18 -17.56 3.61
C GLY A 41 0.69 -18.06 4.76
N ARG A 42 0.60 -17.43 5.94
CA ARG A 42 1.28 -17.85 7.16
C ARG A 42 0.85 -19.25 7.58
N LEU A 43 -0.45 -19.49 7.71
CA LEU A 43 -1.01 -20.79 8.09
C LEU A 43 -0.59 -21.88 7.09
N TYR A 44 -0.61 -21.58 5.79
CA TYR A 44 -0.17 -22.53 4.77
C TYR A 44 1.32 -22.86 4.90
N SER A 45 2.17 -21.86 5.19
CA SER A 45 3.59 -22.07 5.48
C SER A 45 3.79 -22.97 6.70
N ASP A 46 3.04 -22.73 7.79
CA ASP A 46 3.15 -23.50 9.02
C ASP A 46 2.71 -24.98 8.83
N LEU A 47 1.65 -25.20 8.05
CA LEU A 47 1.10 -26.53 7.82
C LEU A 47 1.89 -27.37 6.80
N HIS A 48 2.49 -26.72 5.79
CA HIS A 48 3.06 -27.42 4.64
C HIS A 48 4.55 -27.13 4.40
N GLY A 49 5.18 -26.28 5.23
CA GLY A 49 6.59 -25.93 5.11
C GLY A 49 6.92 -25.13 3.85
N VAL A 50 5.92 -24.57 3.15
CA VAL A 50 6.13 -23.76 1.95
C VAL A 50 6.45 -22.32 2.38
N PRO A 51 7.67 -21.81 2.14
CA PRO A 51 8.07 -20.51 2.66
C PRO A 51 7.25 -19.38 2.04
N VAL A 52 6.63 -18.56 2.89
CA VAL A 52 5.88 -17.37 2.50
C VAL A 52 6.52 -16.12 3.12
N VAL A 53 6.78 -15.10 2.30
CA VAL A 53 7.28 -13.80 2.75
C VAL A 53 6.23 -12.74 2.41
N VAL A 54 5.78 -12.00 3.41
CA VAL A 54 4.81 -10.91 3.25
C VAL A 54 5.55 -9.58 3.19
N ARG A 55 5.20 -8.74 2.21
CA ARG A 55 5.67 -7.35 2.12
C ARG A 55 4.48 -6.39 2.17
N ARG A 56 4.45 -5.52 3.18
CA ARG A 56 3.40 -4.50 3.35
C ARG A 56 3.88 -3.18 2.74
N LEU A 57 3.59 -3.01 1.45
CA LEU A 57 3.97 -1.81 0.71
C LEU A 57 3.00 -0.65 0.98
N PHE A 58 3.54 0.57 0.92
CA PHE A 58 2.77 1.82 0.92
C PHE A 58 2.35 2.20 -0.52
N ASN A 59 1.92 3.44 -0.74
CA ASN A 59 1.40 3.84 -2.05
C ASN A 59 2.53 3.83 -3.10
N VAL A 60 2.53 2.82 -3.96
CA VAL A 60 3.47 2.75 -5.08
C VAL A 60 3.06 3.73 -6.18
N TYR A 61 4.03 4.44 -6.76
CA TYR A 61 3.81 5.30 -7.92
C TYR A 61 4.92 5.15 -8.96
N GLY A 62 4.61 5.47 -10.22
CA GLY A 62 5.59 5.45 -11.30
C GLY A 62 4.97 5.29 -12.68
N PRO A 63 5.81 5.11 -13.71
CA PRO A 63 5.38 4.90 -15.09
C PRO A 63 4.40 3.73 -15.23
N GLY A 64 3.41 3.86 -16.12
CA GLY A 64 2.39 2.84 -16.37
C GLY A 64 1.22 2.81 -15.36
N GLN A 65 1.26 3.64 -14.31
CA GLN A 65 0.15 3.75 -13.36
C GLN A 65 -1.09 4.42 -14.00
N SER A 66 -2.28 3.88 -13.74
CA SER A 66 -3.53 4.41 -14.27
C SER A 66 -3.79 5.87 -13.84
N HIS A 67 -4.38 6.67 -14.73
CA HIS A 67 -4.85 8.05 -14.48
C HIS A 67 -5.88 8.19 -13.35
N ARG A 68 -6.41 7.08 -12.83
CA ARG A 68 -7.31 7.06 -11.66
C ARG A 68 -6.55 7.24 -10.33
N PHE A 69 -5.24 6.99 -10.30
CA PHE A 69 -4.41 7.18 -9.11
C PHE A 69 -4.01 8.65 -8.96
N LEU A 70 -3.72 9.05 -7.72
CA LEU A 70 -3.55 10.46 -7.35
C LEU A 70 -2.46 11.16 -8.17
N ILE A 71 -1.26 10.59 -8.24
CA ILE A 71 -0.11 11.25 -8.89
C ILE A 71 -0.35 11.41 -10.40
N PRO A 72 -0.68 10.35 -11.18
CA PRO A 72 -1.04 10.50 -12.58
C PRO A 72 -2.23 11.45 -12.82
N HIS A 73 -3.22 11.44 -11.93
CA HIS A 73 -4.36 12.35 -12.01
C HIS A 73 -3.96 13.82 -11.86
N ILE A 74 -3.11 14.13 -10.88
CA ILE A 74 -2.55 15.48 -10.71
C ILE A 74 -1.75 15.89 -11.95
N LEU A 75 -0.86 15.03 -12.44
CA LEU A 75 -0.05 15.30 -13.63
C LEU A 75 -0.94 15.58 -14.86
N SER A 76 -2.02 14.82 -15.07
CA SER A 76 -2.96 15.08 -16.16
C SER A 76 -3.64 16.45 -16.07
N GLN A 77 -3.94 16.92 -14.86
CA GLN A 77 -4.54 18.24 -14.65
C GLN A 77 -3.54 19.37 -14.89
N VAL A 78 -2.27 19.18 -14.51
CA VAL A 78 -1.18 20.14 -14.77
C VAL A 78 -0.95 20.32 -16.27
N VAL A 79 -1.03 19.23 -17.05
CA VAL A 79 -0.84 19.29 -18.50
C VAL A 79 -2.05 19.93 -19.22
N THR A 80 -3.27 19.80 -18.67
CA THR A 80 -4.51 20.17 -19.40
C THR A 80 -5.18 21.44 -18.88
N GLY A 81 -4.79 21.99 -17.72
CA GLY A 81 -5.51 23.09 -17.11
C GLY A 81 -4.69 23.93 -16.14
N PHE A 82 -5.34 24.97 -15.62
CA PHE A 82 -4.72 25.99 -14.76
C PHE A 82 -4.95 25.76 -13.27
N SER A 83 -5.81 24.80 -12.89
CA SER A 83 -6.11 24.50 -11.48
C SER A 83 -6.22 22.99 -11.24
N ILE A 84 -5.68 22.55 -10.10
CA ILE A 84 -5.72 21.15 -9.67
C ILE A 84 -6.89 20.97 -8.72
N ARG A 85 -7.80 20.06 -9.04
CA ARG A 85 -8.94 19.69 -8.19
C ARG A 85 -8.72 18.32 -7.57
N LEU A 86 -8.85 18.26 -6.25
CA LEU A 86 -8.70 17.05 -5.44
C LEU A 86 -9.86 16.92 -4.48
N ARG A 87 -10.19 15.68 -4.11
CA ARG A 87 -11.29 15.39 -3.17
C ARG A 87 -10.96 15.77 -1.72
N ASN A 88 -9.71 15.60 -1.31
CA ASN A 88 -9.26 15.89 0.05
C ASN A 88 -7.83 16.45 0.00
N LEU A 89 -7.66 17.66 0.53
CA LEU A 89 -6.39 18.40 0.53
C LEU A 89 -5.52 18.16 1.78
N TYR A 90 -6.07 17.48 2.79
CA TYR A 90 -5.42 17.24 4.08
C TYR A 90 -4.90 15.82 4.24
N THR A 91 -5.16 14.95 3.26
CA THR A 91 -4.74 13.55 3.32
C THR A 91 -3.22 13.43 3.24
N LYS A 92 -2.63 12.70 4.18
CA LYS A 92 -1.22 12.31 4.16
C LYS A 92 -1.09 10.85 3.72
N ARG A 93 -0.11 10.58 2.87
CA ARG A 93 0.23 9.25 2.34
C ARG A 93 1.74 9.17 2.18
N ASP A 94 2.29 8.01 2.45
CA ASP A 94 3.67 7.66 2.11
C ASP A 94 3.70 7.07 0.70
N TYR A 95 4.66 7.53 -0.11
CA TYR A 95 4.81 7.14 -1.51
C TYR A 95 6.19 6.55 -1.76
N VAL A 96 6.22 5.41 -2.44
CA VAL A 96 7.45 4.74 -2.86
C VAL A 96 7.47 4.61 -4.37
N PHE A 97 8.61 4.93 -4.98
CA PHE A 97 8.75 4.84 -6.43
C PHE A 97 8.85 3.38 -6.88
N ILE A 98 8.25 3.06 -8.03
CA ILE A 98 8.15 1.68 -8.51
C ILE A 98 9.51 0.98 -8.62
N ASP A 99 10.57 1.67 -9.04
CA ASP A 99 11.89 1.04 -9.16
C ASP A 99 12.48 0.64 -7.81
N ASP A 100 12.20 1.40 -6.75
CA ASP A 100 12.63 1.05 -5.39
C ASP A 100 11.86 -0.16 -4.86
N VAL A 101 10.57 -0.27 -5.21
CA VAL A 101 9.76 -1.45 -4.91
C VAL A 101 10.30 -2.68 -5.63
N VAL A 102 10.62 -2.55 -6.92
CA VAL A 102 11.16 -3.66 -7.72
C VAL A 102 12.51 -4.13 -7.18
N LYS A 103 13.37 -3.22 -6.72
CA LYS A 103 14.66 -3.56 -6.09
C LYS A 103 14.51 -4.23 -4.71
N ALA A 104 13.41 -3.97 -4.00
CA ALA A 104 13.17 -4.46 -2.64
C ALA A 104 12.45 -5.83 -2.59
N ILE A 105 11.93 -6.29 -3.73
CA ILE A 105 11.30 -7.61 -3.90
C ILE A 105 12.36 -8.63 -4.31
#